data_AF-A0AAP9GSZ4-F1
#
_entry.id   AF-A0AAP9GSZ4-F1
#
_cell.length_a   1.000
_cell.length_b   1.000
_cell.length_c   1.000
_cell.angle_alpha   90.00
_cell.angle_beta   90.00
_cell.angle_gamma   90.00
#
_symmetry.space_group_name_H-M   'P 1'
#
loop_
_entity.id
_entity.type
_entity.pdbx_description
1 polymer ?
#
loop_
_entity_poly.entity_id
_entity_poly.type
_entity_poly.pdbx_seq_one_letter_code
_entity_poly.pdbx_strand_id
1 'polypeptide(L)'
;MHNINLFAKTVLSISVCCISTVGLAATEVHSAHASSAEIATIAAQADTQSHQSHQSHQSHQSHQSHQSHQSHQSHQSHQSHQSHQSHQSHQSHQSHQSHQSHQSDSSVQESQSHDHRKEHGAQVYAVSTLDTQWQVNDHAEGVLKSKLQTRIGTDENKLFVKIHSDKQESQATEYDAKLLYSRMISDFWDVQAGVRYRHEVNQQEHQTDREDKFDAVFGLHGLAPYFFETDAYFYLGEDQYAALSLETTRDLLLTQKLIAQPYLDVDVILQDDAKYAKKTGLNRAAVGVEMRYEISKNIMPYISAGYEYTKGDQHTDWQSATDSEQSGLYAIGLRFRF
;
A
#
# COMPACT_ATOMS: atom_id res chain seq x y z
N MET A 1 2.52 -54.61 30.69
CA MET A 1 3.79 -53.85 30.67
C MET A 1 3.45 -52.37 30.52
N HIS A 2 4.08 -51.49 31.29
CA HIS A 2 4.06 -50.05 30.99
C HIS A 2 5.20 -49.73 30.03
N ASN A 3 4.99 -48.76 29.14
CA ASN A 3 6.06 -47.93 28.57
C ASN A 3 5.54 -46.49 28.48
N ILE A 4 6.43 -45.53 28.68
CA ILE A 4 6.12 -44.15 29.07
C ILE A 4 7.06 -43.21 28.30
N ASN A 5 6.54 -42.05 27.88
CA ASN A 5 7.29 -40.91 27.33
C ASN A 5 7.98 -41.15 25.96
N LEU A 6 8.38 -40.14 25.18
CA LEU A 6 8.22 -38.67 25.29
C LEU A 6 8.09 -38.09 23.86
N PHE A 7 7.36 -36.98 23.65
CA PHE A 7 7.91 -35.71 23.13
C PHE A 7 6.84 -34.62 22.94
N ALA A 8 7.29 -33.37 23.05
CA ALA A 8 6.53 -32.14 23.29
C ALA A 8 5.37 -31.79 22.33
N LYS A 9 4.29 -31.25 22.93
CA LYS A 9 3.45 -30.19 22.32
C LYS A 9 4.01 -28.83 22.76
N THR A 10 4.53 -27.99 21.85
CA THR A 10 4.65 -26.51 21.96
C THR A 10 5.37 -25.93 20.74
N VAL A 11 5.39 -24.59 20.61
CA VAL A 11 5.94 -23.79 19.49
C VAL A 11 5.02 -23.90 18.25
N LEU A 12 4.55 -22.80 17.63
CA LEU A 12 5.06 -21.43 17.62
C LEU A 12 4.03 -20.42 18.15
N SER A 13 4.45 -19.55 19.09
CA SER A 13 3.70 -18.35 19.49
C SER A 13 4.49 -17.13 19.06
N ILE A 14 3.99 -16.36 18.09
CA ILE A 14 4.61 -15.10 17.67
C ILE A 14 3.96 -13.96 18.47
N SER A 15 4.61 -13.55 19.56
CA SER A 15 4.19 -12.38 20.31
C SER A 15 4.53 -11.10 19.53
N VAL A 16 3.51 -10.35 19.12
CA VAL A 16 3.67 -8.96 18.68
C VAL A 16 3.96 -8.10 19.92
N CYS A 17 5.17 -7.54 20.01
CA CYS A 17 5.55 -6.62 21.09
C CYS A 17 6.72 -5.74 20.66
N CYS A 18 6.44 -4.51 20.17
CA CYS A 18 7.49 -3.53 19.86
C CYS A 18 6.98 -2.06 19.71
N ILE A 19 6.10 -1.59 20.61
CA ILE A 19 5.73 -0.16 20.69
C ILE A 19 5.68 0.30 22.15
N SER A 20 6.79 0.86 22.67
CA SER A 20 6.80 1.53 23.99
C SER A 20 8.06 2.40 24.24
N THR A 21 8.22 3.50 23.50
CA THR A 21 9.16 4.58 23.86
C THR A 21 8.55 5.95 23.57
N VAL A 22 7.66 6.40 24.45
CA VAL A 22 7.23 7.82 24.51
C VAL A 22 8.05 8.49 25.60
N GLY A 23 8.97 9.38 25.21
CA GLY A 23 9.84 10.12 26.11
C GLY A 23 9.42 11.58 26.21
N LEU A 24 8.48 11.89 27.12
CA LEU A 24 8.12 13.27 27.42
C LEU A 24 9.27 13.96 28.19
N ALA A 25 9.70 15.12 27.72
CA ALA A 25 10.70 15.96 28.39
C ALA A 25 10.26 17.44 28.35
N ALA A 26 9.18 17.75 29.06
CA ALA A 26 8.74 19.12 29.28
C ALA A 26 9.64 19.83 30.32
N THR A 27 9.74 21.15 30.20
CA THR A 27 10.58 22.00 31.06
C THR A 27 10.02 22.17 32.48
N GLU A 28 10.89 22.12 33.48
CA GLU A 28 10.69 22.87 34.73
C GLU A 28 11.81 23.90 34.92
N VAL A 29 11.44 25.11 35.31
CA VAL A 29 12.34 26.22 35.64
C VAL A 29 12.01 26.70 37.04
N HIS A 30 12.93 26.52 38.00
CA HIS A 30 12.87 27.19 39.29
C HIS A 30 14.27 27.54 39.82
N SER A 31 14.31 28.54 40.71
CA SER A 31 15.49 29.39 40.93
C SER A 31 16.05 29.29 42.35
N ALA A 32 17.37 29.46 42.52
CA ALA A 32 17.98 30.54 43.34
C ALA A 32 19.45 30.27 43.78
N HIS A 33 20.26 31.35 43.70
CA HIS A 33 21.39 31.74 44.57
C HIS A 33 22.42 30.70 45.12
N ALA A 34 23.67 30.89 44.69
CA ALA A 34 24.84 31.00 45.59
C ALA A 34 25.94 31.90 44.98
N SER A 35 26.82 32.43 45.83
CA SER A 35 27.97 33.30 45.51
C SER A 35 29.18 32.50 44.93
N SER A 36 30.30 33.06 44.43
CA SER A 36 31.00 34.33 44.71
C SER A 36 31.85 34.82 43.51
N ALA A 37 32.57 35.95 43.67
CA ALA A 37 33.65 36.42 42.78
C ALA A 37 34.88 35.46 42.78
N GLU A 38 35.92 35.56 41.94
CA GLU A 38 36.49 36.68 41.14
C GLU A 38 36.73 36.23 39.65
N ILE A 39 37.50 36.84 38.72
CA ILE A 39 38.55 37.88 38.78
C ILE A 39 38.69 38.71 37.46
N ALA A 40 39.87 39.22 37.14
CA ALA A 40 40.17 40.36 36.25
C ALA A 40 40.54 40.03 34.78
N THR A 41 40.14 40.95 33.87
CA THR A 41 40.94 41.70 32.85
C THR A 41 41.98 40.93 32.00
N ILE A 42 42.02 41.02 30.65
CA ILE A 42 42.49 42.10 29.73
C ILE A 42 41.92 41.74 28.33
N ALA A 43 41.23 42.55 27.51
CA ALA A 43 41.33 43.95 27.04
C ALA A 43 42.10 44.17 25.71
N ALA A 44 41.43 44.86 24.77
CA ALA A 44 41.91 45.53 23.54
C ALA A 44 42.28 44.70 22.27
N GLN A 45 41.88 45.28 21.12
CA GLN A 45 42.23 44.89 19.74
C GLN A 45 43.37 45.79 19.20
N ALA A 46 44.12 45.33 18.20
CA ALA A 46 44.84 46.20 17.25
C ALA A 46 45.18 45.44 15.95
N ASP A 47 45.13 46.12 14.81
CA ASP A 47 45.54 45.60 13.49
C ASP A 47 47.07 45.47 13.32
N THR A 48 47.50 44.62 12.39
CA THR A 48 48.61 44.97 11.48
C THR A 48 48.52 44.20 10.15
N GLN A 49 49.14 44.74 9.09
CA GLN A 49 48.93 44.36 7.69
C GLN A 49 50.26 44.12 6.95
N SER A 50 50.22 43.40 5.81
CA SER A 50 51.31 43.20 4.82
C SER A 50 52.40 42.16 5.19
N HIS A 51 53.20 41.56 4.26
CA HIS A 51 53.41 41.78 2.80
C HIS A 51 53.64 40.43 2.04
N GLN A 52 53.84 40.48 0.70
CA GLN A 52 54.10 39.33 -0.20
C GLN A 52 55.52 38.70 0.00
N SER A 53 55.99 37.60 -0.61
CA SER A 53 55.68 36.80 -1.84
C SER A 53 56.32 35.36 -1.72
N HIS A 54 56.52 34.43 -2.69
CA HIS A 54 56.33 34.31 -4.17
C HIS A 54 56.47 32.82 -4.62
N GLN A 55 55.94 32.44 -5.81
CA GLN A 55 56.37 31.32 -6.72
C GLN A 55 56.34 29.84 -6.21
N SER A 56 56.21 28.77 -7.02
CA SER A 56 55.69 28.48 -8.40
C SER A 56 55.40 26.96 -8.50
N HIS A 57 54.39 26.42 -9.22
CA HIS A 57 54.37 25.98 -10.65
C HIS A 57 52.96 25.34 -10.95
N GLN A 58 52.31 25.58 -12.10
CA GLN A 58 52.12 24.68 -13.29
C GLN A 58 51.64 23.23 -13.03
N SER A 59 50.77 22.56 -13.82
CA SER A 59 49.80 22.87 -14.92
C SER A 59 48.87 21.63 -15.09
N HIS A 60 47.62 21.64 -15.58
CA HIS A 60 47.01 21.98 -16.90
C HIS A 60 45.46 22.11 -16.70
N GLN A 61 44.65 22.87 -17.46
CA GLN A 61 44.13 22.66 -18.85
C GLN A 61 43.48 21.27 -19.10
N SER A 62 42.30 21.13 -19.74
CA SER A 62 41.45 22.10 -20.48
C SER A 62 39.93 21.75 -20.51
N HIS A 63 39.11 22.71 -20.98
CA HIS A 63 37.70 22.52 -21.42
C HIS A 63 37.64 21.94 -22.87
N GLN A 64 36.52 21.78 -23.62
CA GLN A 64 35.08 22.04 -23.44
C GLN A 64 34.21 21.19 -24.43
N SER A 65 32.88 21.34 -24.32
CA SER A 65 31.77 20.89 -25.19
C SER A 65 31.91 21.00 -26.72
N HIS A 66 31.08 20.23 -27.45
CA HIS A 66 30.46 20.67 -28.73
C HIS A 66 29.03 20.10 -28.91
N GLN A 67 28.25 20.67 -29.84
CA GLN A 67 26.79 20.51 -29.96
C GLN A 67 26.32 20.69 -31.43
N SER A 68 25.33 19.88 -31.88
CA SER A 68 24.57 20.02 -33.16
C SER A 68 25.33 19.71 -34.49
N HIS A 69 24.73 19.41 -35.66
CA HIS A 69 23.33 19.30 -36.14
C HIS A 69 23.19 18.32 -37.36
N GLN A 70 21.97 17.81 -37.60
CA GLN A 70 21.30 17.41 -38.88
C GLN A 70 22.01 16.63 -40.02
N SER A 71 21.36 15.55 -40.52
CA SER A 71 20.63 15.51 -41.83
C SER A 71 20.05 14.10 -42.17
N HIS A 72 19.39 13.94 -43.32
CA HIS A 72 18.45 12.83 -43.65
C HIS A 72 19.03 11.67 -44.48
N GLN A 73 18.40 10.48 -44.41
CA GLN A 73 18.02 9.72 -45.63
C GLN A 73 16.90 8.68 -45.36
N SER A 74 16.28 8.14 -46.41
CA SER A 74 15.03 7.35 -46.33
C SER A 74 14.88 6.24 -47.39
N HIS A 75 14.61 5.00 -46.94
CA HIS A 75 13.92 3.92 -47.67
C HIS A 75 13.20 3.04 -46.61
N GLN A 76 12.02 2.42 -46.75
CA GLN A 76 11.15 2.00 -47.86
C GLN A 76 11.15 0.47 -48.14
N SER A 77 10.20 -0.21 -47.48
CA SER A 77 9.41 -1.37 -47.95
C SER A 77 9.94 -2.84 -47.89
N HIS A 78 8.96 -3.71 -47.62
CA HIS A 78 8.79 -5.12 -48.03
C HIS A 78 9.18 -6.34 -47.14
N GLN A 79 8.12 -7.14 -46.89
CA GLN A 79 8.00 -8.61 -47.01
C GLN A 79 8.50 -9.60 -45.94
N SER A 80 7.50 -10.07 -45.18
CA SER A 80 7.03 -11.48 -45.06
C SER A 80 7.90 -12.57 -44.40
N HIS A 81 7.24 -13.23 -43.43
CA HIS A 81 7.33 -14.65 -43.05
C HIS A 81 8.70 -15.33 -42.90
N GLN A 82 8.97 -15.83 -41.69
CA GLN A 82 9.67 -17.10 -41.53
C GLN A 82 8.98 -17.95 -40.45
N SER A 83 8.61 -19.19 -40.81
CA SER A 83 7.80 -20.08 -39.99
C SER A 83 8.55 -21.35 -39.60
N HIS A 84 8.83 -21.52 -38.31
CA HIS A 84 9.48 -22.69 -37.70
C HIS A 84 8.90 -22.88 -36.29
N GLN A 85 8.67 -24.09 -35.77
CA GLN A 85 8.71 -25.42 -36.38
C GLN A 85 7.80 -26.38 -35.59
N SER A 86 7.02 -27.23 -36.26
CA SER A 86 6.13 -28.19 -35.59
C SER A 86 6.75 -29.59 -35.49
N HIS A 87 6.76 -30.14 -34.28
CA HIS A 87 7.11 -31.53 -33.95
C HIS A 87 6.14 -32.02 -32.87
N GLN A 88 5.64 -33.26 -32.86
CA GLN A 88 5.62 -34.30 -33.89
C GLN A 88 4.46 -35.28 -33.57
N SER A 89 3.85 -35.92 -34.58
CA SER A 89 2.59 -36.66 -34.44
C SER A 89 2.73 -38.19 -34.50
N HIS A 90 1.91 -38.90 -33.72
CA HIS A 90 1.40 -40.25 -34.01
C HIS A 90 -0.14 -40.16 -34.01
N GLN A 91 -0.83 -40.33 -35.14
CA GLN A 91 -1.27 -41.63 -35.71
C GLN A 91 -2.09 -42.46 -34.69
N SER A 92 -3.44 -42.49 -34.68
CA SER A 92 -4.47 -42.82 -35.71
C SER A 92 -4.77 -44.34 -35.80
N HIS A 93 -5.96 -44.86 -36.17
CA HIS A 93 -7.14 -44.32 -36.89
C HIS A 93 -8.48 -44.96 -36.44
N GLN A 94 -9.60 -44.28 -36.76
CA GLN A 94 -10.93 -44.80 -37.22
C GLN A 94 -11.72 -45.77 -36.30
N SER A 95 -13.04 -45.58 -36.13
CA SER A 95 -14.02 -45.65 -37.22
C SER A 95 -15.32 -44.86 -36.95
N HIS A 96 -16.09 -44.58 -38.01
CA HIS A 96 -17.44 -43.99 -37.94
C HIS A 96 -18.50 -45.02 -38.33
N GLN A 97 -19.67 -44.95 -37.69
CA GLN A 97 -20.94 -45.36 -38.28
C GLN A 97 -22.09 -44.46 -37.80
N SER A 98 -23.24 -44.49 -38.47
CA SER A 98 -24.10 -43.32 -38.66
C SER A 98 -25.49 -43.40 -38.00
N HIS A 99 -25.91 -42.26 -37.43
CA HIS A 99 -27.28 -41.75 -37.26
C HIS A 99 -28.46 -42.72 -37.03
N GLN A 100 -29.15 -42.56 -35.90
CA GLN A 100 -30.61 -42.43 -35.90
C GLN A 100 -31.08 -41.43 -34.83
N SER A 101 -32.38 -41.16 -34.72
CA SER A 101 -32.88 -39.82 -34.38
C SER A 101 -33.89 -39.72 -33.22
N HIS A 102 -33.96 -38.50 -32.67
CA HIS A 102 -34.99 -37.93 -31.80
C HIS A 102 -35.39 -38.67 -30.51
N GLN A 103 -35.17 -38.00 -29.38
CA GLN A 103 -36.33 -37.52 -28.61
C GLN A 103 -36.00 -36.21 -27.89
N SER A 104 -37.03 -35.42 -27.63
CA SER A 104 -36.93 -34.15 -26.90
C SER A 104 -37.04 -34.41 -25.42
N ASP A 105 -36.10 -33.91 -24.63
CA ASP A 105 -36.30 -33.70 -23.19
C ASP A 105 -35.87 -32.26 -22.83
N SER A 106 -36.63 -31.64 -21.93
CA SER A 106 -36.42 -30.26 -21.50
C SER A 106 -35.55 -30.25 -20.25
N SER A 107 -34.28 -30.61 -20.44
CA SER A 107 -33.27 -30.46 -19.38
C SER A 107 -33.21 -29.00 -18.95
N VAL A 108 -33.66 -28.74 -17.72
CA VAL A 108 -33.45 -27.45 -17.04
C VAL A 108 -31.98 -27.08 -17.20
N GLN A 109 -31.71 -25.83 -17.60
CA GLN A 109 -30.36 -25.33 -17.76
C GLN A 109 -29.74 -25.06 -16.39
N GLU A 110 -29.46 -26.16 -15.68
CA GLU A 110 -28.77 -26.20 -14.40
C GLU A 110 -27.41 -25.53 -14.59
N SER A 111 -27.26 -24.35 -14.01
CA SER A 111 -26.00 -23.60 -14.06
C SER A 111 -24.91 -24.46 -13.43
N GLN A 112 -23.96 -24.91 -14.24
CA GLN A 112 -22.81 -25.69 -13.76
C GLN A 112 -21.96 -24.80 -12.86
N SER A 113 -22.30 -24.76 -11.58
CA SER A 113 -21.42 -24.23 -10.54
C SER A 113 -20.17 -25.09 -10.55
N HIS A 114 -19.05 -24.51 -10.99
CA HIS A 114 -17.76 -25.18 -10.97
C HIS A 114 -17.46 -25.58 -9.51
N ASP A 115 -17.51 -26.89 -9.24
CA ASP A 115 -17.27 -27.43 -7.92
C ASP A 115 -15.75 -27.57 -7.74
N HIS A 116 -15.10 -26.44 -7.48
CA HIS A 116 -13.66 -26.33 -7.35
C HIS A 116 -13.08 -27.27 -6.28
N ARG A 117 -13.90 -27.78 -5.34
CA ARG A 117 -13.50 -28.81 -4.37
C ARG A 117 -13.16 -30.14 -5.04
N LYS A 118 -13.83 -30.47 -6.15
CA LYS A 118 -13.54 -31.66 -6.97
C LYS A 118 -12.28 -31.48 -7.83
N GLU A 119 -11.93 -30.25 -8.18
CA GLU A 119 -10.80 -29.92 -9.09
C GLU A 119 -9.50 -29.62 -8.33
N HIS A 120 -9.59 -29.01 -7.14
CA HIS A 120 -8.44 -28.58 -6.31
C HIS A 120 -8.39 -29.27 -4.93
N GLY A 121 -9.22 -30.30 -4.71
CA GLY A 121 -9.13 -31.19 -3.54
C GLY A 121 -9.40 -30.53 -2.19
N ALA A 122 -10.04 -29.35 -2.19
CA ALA A 122 -10.27 -28.51 -1.01
C ALA A 122 -8.98 -28.14 -0.22
N GLN A 123 -7.86 -27.96 -0.92
CA GLN A 123 -6.62 -27.49 -0.30
C GLN A 123 -6.81 -26.10 0.34
N VAL A 124 -6.24 -25.92 1.54
CA VAL A 124 -6.18 -24.63 2.21
C VAL A 124 -4.83 -23.97 1.92
N TYR A 125 -4.89 -22.73 1.44
CA TYR A 125 -3.75 -21.87 1.18
C TYR A 125 -3.70 -20.73 2.19
N ALA A 126 -2.49 -20.28 2.52
CA ALA A 126 -2.24 -19.06 3.28
C ALA A 126 -1.25 -18.20 2.48
N VAL A 127 -1.48 -16.88 2.45
CA VAL A 127 -0.54 -15.89 1.91
C VAL A 127 -0.59 -14.66 2.80
N SER A 128 0.58 -14.17 3.21
CA SER A 128 0.74 -12.88 3.89
C SER A 128 1.56 -11.93 3.04
N THR A 129 1.10 -10.69 2.94
CA THR A 129 1.80 -9.57 2.30
C THR A 129 2.02 -8.50 3.35
N LEU A 130 3.28 -8.08 3.52
CA LEU A 130 3.64 -6.95 4.37
C LEU A 130 4.22 -5.86 3.47
N ASP A 131 3.59 -4.69 3.50
CA ASP A 131 4.08 -3.48 2.86
C ASP A 131 4.56 -2.47 3.90
N THR A 132 5.56 -1.68 3.52
CA THR A 132 6.11 -0.60 4.34
C THR A 132 6.61 0.48 3.40
N GLN A 133 6.06 1.68 3.55
CA GLN A 133 6.18 2.78 2.60
C GLN A 133 6.54 4.07 3.34
N TRP A 134 7.62 4.73 2.94
CA TRP A 134 7.91 6.10 3.36
C TRP A 134 7.37 7.05 2.28
N GLN A 135 6.27 7.73 2.59
CA GLN A 135 5.60 8.71 1.75
C GLN A 135 6.00 10.13 2.17
N VAL A 136 6.18 11.02 1.19
CA VAL A 136 6.46 12.44 1.36
C VAL A 136 5.58 13.25 0.42
N ASN A 137 4.98 14.34 0.91
CA ASN A 137 4.18 15.28 0.09
C ASN A 137 5.03 16.43 -0.47
N ASP A 138 4.44 17.28 -1.33
CA ASP A 138 5.11 18.50 -1.85
C ASP A 138 5.56 19.48 -0.74
N HIS A 139 4.95 19.41 0.46
CA HIS A 139 5.31 20.18 1.65
C HIS A 139 6.51 19.58 2.44
N ALA A 140 7.10 18.50 1.93
CA ALA A 140 8.20 17.73 2.53
C ALA A 140 7.89 17.06 3.89
N GLU A 141 6.61 16.87 4.22
CA GLU A 141 6.19 16.15 5.42
C GLU A 141 6.26 14.63 5.21
N GLY A 142 6.83 13.90 6.18
CA GLY A 142 7.00 12.45 6.13
C GLY A 142 5.88 11.66 6.82
N VAL A 143 5.40 10.61 6.15
CA VAL A 143 4.50 9.59 6.70
C VAL A 143 5.06 8.20 6.44
N LEU A 144 5.25 7.42 7.50
CA LEU A 144 5.51 5.99 7.42
C LEU A 144 4.17 5.24 7.41
N LYS A 145 3.81 4.65 6.27
CA LYS A 145 2.64 3.77 6.10
C LYS A 145 3.06 2.30 6.17
N SER A 146 2.22 1.45 6.75
CA SER A 146 2.46 0.01 6.86
C SER A 146 1.17 -0.79 6.66
N LYS A 147 1.16 -1.70 5.67
CA LYS A 147 -0.03 -2.50 5.26
C LYS A 147 0.28 -3.99 5.35
N LEU A 148 -0.25 -4.66 6.37
CA LEU A 148 -0.16 -6.12 6.55
C LEU A 148 -1.50 -6.77 6.16
N GLN A 149 -1.48 -7.62 5.14
CA GLN A 149 -2.62 -8.40 4.69
C GLN A 149 -2.32 -9.89 4.74
N THR A 150 -3.07 -10.65 5.53
CA THR A 150 -3.02 -12.11 5.57
C THR A 150 -4.35 -12.68 5.09
N ARG A 151 -4.30 -13.55 4.07
CA ARG A 151 -5.44 -14.30 3.53
C ARG A 151 -5.23 -15.79 3.77
N ILE A 152 -6.21 -16.46 4.36
CA ILE A 152 -6.18 -17.92 4.62
C ILE A 152 -7.50 -18.54 4.19
N GLY A 153 -7.47 -19.63 3.40
CA GLY A 153 -8.68 -20.37 3.05
C GLY A 153 -8.57 -21.25 1.81
N THR A 154 -9.72 -21.60 1.27
CA THR A 154 -9.91 -22.38 0.03
C THR A 154 -10.22 -21.45 -1.14
N ASP A 155 -10.37 -21.99 -2.35
CA ASP A 155 -10.70 -21.20 -3.55
C ASP A 155 -12.09 -20.55 -3.46
N GLU A 156 -13.07 -21.22 -2.83
CA GLU A 156 -14.39 -20.65 -2.58
C GLU A 156 -14.43 -19.70 -1.37
N ASN A 157 -13.77 -20.07 -0.25
CA ASN A 157 -14.00 -19.46 1.06
C ASN A 157 -12.67 -19.03 1.70
N LYS A 158 -12.47 -17.73 1.91
CA LYS A 158 -11.27 -17.16 2.53
C LYS A 158 -11.62 -16.30 3.75
N LEU A 159 -10.69 -16.24 4.70
CA LEU A 159 -10.64 -15.24 5.76
C LEU A 159 -9.49 -14.27 5.43
N PHE A 160 -9.76 -12.97 5.54
CA PHE A 160 -8.76 -11.91 5.44
C PHE A 160 -8.60 -11.22 6.80
N VAL A 161 -7.35 -10.99 7.18
CA VAL A 161 -6.95 -10.01 8.17
C VAL A 161 -6.19 -8.91 7.41
N LYS A 162 -6.75 -7.70 7.35
CA LYS A 162 -6.05 -6.51 6.83
C LYS A 162 -5.72 -5.60 8.02
N ILE A 163 -4.52 -5.07 8.07
CA ILE A 163 -4.00 -4.18 9.11
C ILE A 163 -3.28 -3.03 8.42
N HIS A 164 -3.65 -1.81 8.73
CA HIS A 164 -3.02 -0.58 8.27
C HIS A 164 -2.55 0.24 9.47
N SER A 165 -1.42 0.94 9.32
CA SER A 165 -0.92 1.88 10.31
C SER A 165 -0.18 3.01 9.61
N ASP A 166 -0.65 4.23 9.82
CA ASP A 166 -0.11 5.44 9.23
C ASP A 166 0.47 6.32 10.34
N LYS A 167 1.77 6.60 10.25
CA LYS A 167 2.51 7.38 11.24
C LYS A 167 3.18 8.59 10.58
N GLN A 168 2.55 9.75 10.71
CA GLN A 168 3.15 11.04 10.38
C GLN A 168 4.22 11.41 11.42
N GLU A 169 5.24 12.17 11.02
CA GLU A 169 6.40 12.47 11.87
C GLU A 169 6.06 13.27 13.14
N SER A 170 5.03 14.14 13.08
CA SER A 170 4.64 15.06 14.16
C SER A 170 3.28 14.75 14.82
N GLN A 171 2.57 13.70 14.40
CA GLN A 171 1.26 13.35 14.94
C GLN A 171 1.24 11.94 15.58
N ALA A 172 0.09 11.54 16.12
CA ALA A 172 -0.09 10.18 16.63
C ALA A 172 -0.22 9.19 15.46
N THR A 173 -0.10 7.89 15.76
CA THR A 173 -0.25 6.82 14.78
C THR A 173 -1.73 6.42 14.66
N GLU A 174 -2.36 6.68 13.51
CA GLU A 174 -3.67 6.10 13.18
C GLU A 174 -3.49 4.60 12.86
N TYR A 175 -4.52 3.79 13.17
CA TYR A 175 -4.51 2.35 12.96
C TYR A 175 -5.90 1.81 12.59
N ASP A 176 -5.94 0.91 11.60
CA ASP A 176 -7.13 0.26 11.06
C ASP A 176 -6.90 -1.25 10.98
N ALA A 177 -7.79 -2.06 11.56
CA ALA A 177 -7.77 -3.51 11.44
C ALA A 177 -9.11 -4.06 10.96
N LYS A 178 -9.11 -4.82 9.87
CA LYS A 178 -10.29 -5.43 9.24
C LYS A 178 -10.21 -6.94 9.32
N LEU A 179 -11.25 -7.58 9.85
CA LEU A 179 -11.46 -9.03 9.82
C LEU A 179 -12.64 -9.33 8.90
N LEU A 180 -12.35 -9.89 7.72
CA LEU A 180 -13.33 -10.05 6.64
C LEU A 180 -13.42 -11.53 6.22
N TYR A 181 -14.64 -12.06 6.19
CA TYR A 181 -14.95 -13.32 5.51
C TYR A 181 -15.26 -13.02 4.04
N SER A 182 -14.67 -13.80 3.14
CA SER A 182 -14.67 -13.60 1.69
C SER A 182 -15.15 -14.88 1.02
N ARG A 183 -16.18 -14.78 0.17
CA ARG A 183 -16.72 -15.91 -0.57
C ARG A 183 -16.80 -15.60 -2.06
N MET A 184 -16.24 -16.48 -2.88
CA MET A 184 -16.31 -16.40 -4.33
C MET A 184 -17.76 -16.55 -4.82
N ILE A 185 -18.20 -15.62 -5.67
CA ILE A 185 -19.51 -15.63 -6.34
C ILE A 185 -19.40 -15.80 -7.86
N SER A 186 -18.20 -15.57 -8.40
CA SER A 186 -17.83 -15.71 -9.81
C SER A 186 -16.32 -15.88 -9.88
N ASP A 187 -15.81 -16.48 -10.95
CA ASP A 187 -14.40 -16.83 -11.21
C ASP A 187 -13.40 -15.67 -10.95
N PHE A 188 -13.88 -14.43 -11.05
CA PHE A 188 -13.08 -13.21 -10.84
C PHE A 188 -13.56 -12.35 -9.65
N TRP A 189 -14.58 -12.74 -8.88
CA TRP A 189 -15.18 -11.89 -7.84
C TRP A 189 -15.57 -12.65 -6.57
N ASP A 190 -15.06 -12.16 -5.44
CA ASP A 190 -15.50 -12.48 -4.09
C ASP A 190 -16.42 -11.38 -3.54
N VAL A 191 -17.46 -11.79 -2.80
CA VAL A 191 -18.18 -10.92 -1.86
C VAL A 191 -17.50 -11.00 -0.50
N GLN A 192 -17.28 -9.85 0.14
CA GLN A 192 -16.71 -9.75 1.48
C GLN A 192 -17.71 -9.17 2.48
N ALA A 193 -17.69 -9.71 3.70
CA ALA A 193 -18.42 -9.17 4.84
C ALA A 193 -17.60 -9.36 6.13
N GLY A 194 -17.66 -8.41 7.05
CA GLY A 194 -16.92 -8.48 8.31
C GLY A 194 -16.96 -7.20 9.12
N VAL A 195 -15.89 -6.96 9.89
CA VAL A 195 -15.77 -5.81 10.78
C VAL A 195 -14.43 -5.07 10.57
N ARG A 196 -14.45 -3.75 10.75
CA ARG A 196 -13.27 -2.90 10.90
C ARG A 196 -13.27 -2.33 12.31
N TYR A 197 -12.10 -2.32 12.93
CA TYR A 197 -11.78 -1.54 14.13
C TYR A 197 -10.87 -0.39 13.70
N ARG A 198 -11.22 0.84 14.09
CA ARG A 198 -10.41 2.05 13.91
C ARG A 198 -9.95 2.56 15.27
N HIS A 199 -8.67 2.94 15.35
CA HIS A 199 -8.12 3.69 16.47
C HIS A 199 -7.69 5.08 15.96
N GLU A 200 -8.47 6.10 16.31
CA GLU A 200 -8.28 7.48 15.87
C GLU A 200 -7.76 8.31 17.07
N VAL A 201 -6.60 8.96 16.90
CA VAL A 201 -5.90 9.65 17.99
C VAL A 201 -5.69 11.11 17.64
N ASN A 202 -6.68 11.93 17.99
CA ASN A 202 -6.68 13.35 17.69
C ASN A 202 -5.87 14.11 18.75
N GLN A 203 -4.89 14.89 18.31
CA GLN A 203 -4.10 15.80 19.14
C GLN A 203 -4.43 17.24 18.78
N GLN A 204 -5.07 17.96 19.70
CA GLN A 204 -5.19 19.42 19.64
C GLN A 204 -4.61 20.03 20.92
N GLU A 205 -4.45 21.35 20.94
CA GLU A 205 -3.67 22.03 21.97
C GLU A 205 -4.10 21.63 23.40
N HIS A 206 -3.17 21.01 24.14
CA HIS A 206 -3.33 20.50 25.49
C HIS A 206 -4.28 19.31 25.73
N GLN A 207 -4.90 18.68 24.72
CA GLN A 207 -5.68 17.43 24.90
C GLN A 207 -5.43 16.37 23.81
N THR A 208 -5.29 15.11 24.24
CA THR A 208 -5.23 13.93 23.37
C THR A 208 -6.39 13.01 23.71
N ASP A 209 -7.49 13.14 22.96
CA ASP A 209 -8.59 12.18 23.02
C ASP A 209 -8.26 10.93 22.19
N ARG A 210 -8.94 9.82 22.45
CA ARG A 210 -8.77 8.54 21.75
C ARG A 210 -10.14 7.94 21.49
N GLU A 211 -10.47 7.75 20.22
CA GLU A 211 -11.72 7.10 19.83
C GLU A 211 -11.44 5.72 19.21
N ASP A 212 -11.97 4.70 19.88
CA ASP A 212 -12.03 3.33 19.42
C ASP A 212 -13.41 3.12 18.76
N LYS A 213 -13.44 2.93 17.44
CA LYS A 213 -14.70 2.82 16.66
C LYS A 213 -14.80 1.47 15.95
N PHE A 214 -15.99 0.89 15.94
CA PHE A 214 -16.28 -0.33 15.16
C PHE A 214 -17.22 -0.04 13.98
N ASP A 215 -16.81 -0.50 12.80
CA ASP A 215 -17.63 -0.47 11.58
C ASP A 215 -17.94 -1.89 11.11
N ALA A 216 -19.19 -2.14 10.71
CA ALA A 216 -19.52 -3.23 9.82
C ALA A 216 -18.99 -2.93 8.41
N VAL A 217 -18.42 -3.94 7.76
CA VAL A 217 -17.82 -3.84 6.41
C VAL A 217 -18.55 -4.80 5.47
N PHE A 218 -18.96 -4.29 4.32
CA PHE A 218 -19.45 -5.08 3.19
C PHE A 218 -18.70 -4.68 1.93
N GLY A 219 -18.42 -5.59 1.01
CA GLY A 219 -17.68 -5.23 -0.20
C GLY A 219 -17.56 -6.30 -1.26
N LEU A 220 -16.91 -5.92 -2.35
CA LEU A 220 -16.53 -6.77 -3.48
C LEU A 220 -15.01 -6.69 -3.65
N HIS A 221 -14.38 -7.84 -3.81
CA HIS A 221 -12.94 -7.99 -4.05
C HIS A 221 -12.74 -8.85 -5.29
N GLY A 222 -12.02 -8.38 -6.31
CA GLY A 222 -11.92 -9.15 -7.54
C GLY A 222 -11.13 -8.51 -8.67
N LEU A 223 -11.22 -9.16 -9.83
CA LEU A 223 -10.66 -8.69 -11.10
C LEU A 223 -11.76 -8.05 -11.96
N ALA A 224 -11.70 -6.73 -12.07
CA ALA A 224 -12.50 -5.98 -13.03
C ALA A 224 -11.95 -6.14 -14.47
N PRO A 225 -12.77 -5.86 -15.50
CA PRO A 225 -12.36 -5.93 -16.90
C PRO A 225 -11.04 -5.21 -17.17
N TYR A 226 -10.26 -5.73 -18.13
CA TYR A 226 -8.86 -5.34 -18.40
C TYR A 226 -7.83 -5.75 -17.33
N PHE A 227 -8.18 -6.62 -16.37
CA PHE A 227 -7.30 -7.10 -15.29
C PHE A 227 -6.93 -5.99 -14.29
N PHE A 228 -7.91 -5.21 -13.87
CA PHE A 228 -7.77 -4.33 -12.71
C PHE A 228 -8.11 -5.12 -11.44
N GLU A 229 -7.22 -5.13 -10.44
CA GLU A 229 -7.56 -5.61 -9.09
C GLU A 229 -8.36 -4.51 -8.40
N THR A 230 -9.60 -4.79 -8.02
CA THR A 230 -10.55 -3.84 -7.43
C THR A 230 -11.04 -4.32 -6.08
N ASP A 231 -10.92 -3.43 -5.10
CA ASP A 231 -11.40 -3.55 -3.71
C ASP A 231 -12.45 -2.44 -3.49
N ALA A 232 -13.73 -2.80 -3.46
CA ALA A 232 -14.84 -1.87 -3.31
C ALA A 232 -15.61 -2.15 -2.01
N TYR A 233 -15.59 -1.21 -1.07
CA TYR A 233 -16.13 -1.36 0.28
C TYR A 233 -17.19 -0.32 0.63
N PHE A 234 -18.16 -0.75 1.44
CA PHE A 234 -19.13 0.06 2.13
C PHE A 234 -19.01 -0.20 3.64
N TYR A 235 -18.95 0.89 4.42
CA TYR A 235 -18.79 0.89 5.86
C TYR A 235 -20.04 1.48 6.52
N LEU A 236 -20.47 0.88 7.63
CA LEU A 236 -21.50 1.39 8.53
C LEU A 236 -21.02 1.23 9.97
N GLY A 237 -20.89 2.32 10.72
CA GLY A 237 -20.34 2.31 12.07
C GLY A 237 -21.16 3.08 13.10
N GLU A 238 -20.51 3.35 14.23
CA GLU A 238 -20.98 4.24 15.29
C GLU A 238 -21.08 5.71 14.79
N ASP A 239 -21.72 6.59 15.55
CA ASP A 239 -21.92 8.02 15.21
C ASP A 239 -22.52 8.28 13.80
N GLN A 240 -23.41 7.39 13.35
CA GLN A 240 -24.00 7.39 11.99
C GLN A 240 -22.97 7.34 10.85
N TYR A 241 -21.73 6.91 11.14
CA TYR A 241 -20.67 6.82 10.14
C TYR A 241 -21.07 5.89 8.99
N ALA A 242 -21.12 6.45 7.79
CA ALA A 242 -21.41 5.74 6.56
C ALA A 242 -20.42 6.18 5.47
N ALA A 243 -19.67 5.25 4.88
CA ALA A 243 -18.65 5.58 3.89
C ALA A 243 -18.53 4.52 2.79
N LEU A 244 -18.09 4.96 1.61
CA LEU A 244 -17.70 4.14 0.46
C LEU A 244 -16.21 4.31 0.20
N SER A 245 -15.54 3.22 -0.17
CA SER A 245 -14.10 3.23 -0.51
C SER A 245 -13.87 2.35 -1.74
N LEU A 246 -13.02 2.81 -2.65
CA LEU A 246 -12.68 2.13 -3.90
C LEU A 246 -11.16 2.18 -4.13
N GLU A 247 -10.47 1.10 -3.78
CA GLU A 247 -9.08 0.84 -4.15
C GLU A 247 -9.09 0.08 -5.48
N THR A 248 -8.30 0.50 -6.48
CA THR A 248 -8.21 -0.16 -7.78
C THR A 248 -6.81 -0.02 -8.36
N THR A 249 -6.17 -1.14 -8.69
CA THR A 249 -4.79 -1.19 -9.21
C THR A 249 -4.70 -2.10 -10.44
N ARG A 250 -3.59 -2.05 -11.19
CA ARG A 250 -3.37 -2.95 -12.35
C ARG A 250 -1.90 -3.18 -12.66
N ASP A 251 -1.45 -4.43 -12.67
CA ASP A 251 -0.08 -4.78 -13.05
C ASP A 251 0.17 -4.64 -14.57
N LEU A 252 1.00 -3.67 -14.96
CA LEU A 252 1.55 -3.53 -16.31
C LEU A 252 2.99 -4.02 -16.35
N LEU A 253 3.22 -5.20 -16.92
CA LEU A 253 4.56 -5.79 -17.02
C LEU A 253 5.38 -5.03 -18.08
N LEU A 254 6.31 -4.18 -17.65
CA LEU A 254 7.26 -3.51 -18.55
C LEU A 254 8.42 -4.43 -18.93
N THR A 255 8.82 -5.30 -17.99
CA THR A 255 9.76 -6.41 -18.23
C THR A 255 9.36 -7.62 -17.38
N GLN A 256 10.14 -8.71 -17.42
CA GLN A 256 9.94 -9.88 -16.56
C GLN A 256 10.11 -9.61 -15.04
N LYS A 257 10.62 -8.43 -14.65
CA LYS A 257 10.86 -8.05 -13.24
C LYS A 257 10.42 -6.63 -12.88
N LEU A 258 10.18 -5.76 -13.87
CA LEU A 258 9.75 -4.37 -13.66
C LEU A 258 8.27 -4.26 -14.02
N ILE A 259 7.46 -3.86 -13.05
CA ILE A 259 6.00 -3.72 -13.16
C ILE A 259 5.67 -2.26 -12.88
N ALA A 260 4.89 -1.64 -13.76
CA ALA A 260 4.20 -0.38 -13.47
C ALA A 260 2.78 -0.73 -13.02
N GLN A 261 2.42 -0.34 -11.80
CA GLN A 261 1.10 -0.53 -11.23
C GLN A 261 0.44 0.86 -11.07
N PRO A 262 -0.27 1.38 -12.10
CA PRO A 262 -1.22 2.46 -11.89
C PRO A 262 -2.25 2.08 -10.83
N TYR A 263 -2.59 3.05 -9.98
CA TYR A 263 -3.57 2.91 -8.92
C TYR A 263 -4.53 4.12 -8.87
N LEU A 264 -5.73 3.85 -8.36
CA LEU A 264 -6.76 4.80 -8.00
C LEU A 264 -7.31 4.39 -6.63
N ASP A 265 -7.39 5.34 -5.71
CA ASP A 265 -7.89 5.17 -4.34
C ASP A 265 -8.87 6.32 -4.07
N VAL A 266 -10.11 6.00 -3.70
CA VAL A 266 -11.21 6.98 -3.59
C VAL A 266 -12.07 6.67 -2.37
N ASP A 267 -12.10 7.58 -1.40
CA ASP A 267 -12.97 7.51 -0.22
C ASP A 267 -14.05 8.60 -0.26
N VAL A 268 -15.31 8.19 -0.14
CA VAL A 268 -16.50 9.04 -0.10
C VAL A 268 -17.23 8.82 1.22
N ILE A 269 -17.25 9.85 2.07
CA ILE A 269 -17.99 9.83 3.33
C ILE A 269 -19.42 10.29 3.04
N LEU A 270 -20.42 9.46 3.38
CA LEU A 270 -21.84 9.75 3.16
C LEU A 270 -22.46 10.44 4.38
N GLN A 271 -22.04 10.05 5.58
CA GLN A 271 -22.35 10.70 6.86
C GLN A 271 -21.26 10.33 7.88
N ASP A 272 -21.00 11.24 8.84
CA ASP A 272 -20.01 11.09 9.91
C ASP A 272 -20.35 12.17 10.95
N ASP A 273 -21.01 11.80 12.05
CA ASP A 273 -21.49 12.74 13.07
C ASP A 273 -20.62 12.65 14.36
N ALA A 274 -19.40 12.08 14.26
CA ALA A 274 -18.47 11.87 15.37
C ALA A 274 -17.82 13.18 15.88
N LYS A 275 -17.18 13.14 17.07
CA LYS A 275 -16.46 14.31 17.63
C LYS A 275 -15.42 14.87 16.67
N TYR A 276 -14.73 13.98 15.95
CA TYR A 276 -13.66 14.30 14.99
C TYR A 276 -14.06 13.95 13.54
N ALA A 277 -15.27 14.34 13.13
CA ALA A 277 -15.84 14.00 11.82
C ALA A 277 -15.04 14.53 10.62
N LYS A 278 -14.85 13.70 9.58
CA LYS A 278 -14.16 14.05 8.33
C LYS A 278 -15.19 14.52 7.27
N LYS A 279 -14.84 15.42 6.34
CA LYS A 279 -15.85 16.11 5.49
C LYS A 279 -16.60 15.18 4.52
N THR A 280 -17.88 14.95 4.81
CA THR A 280 -18.92 14.39 3.93
C THR A 280 -18.79 14.81 2.46
N GLY A 281 -19.02 13.88 1.55
CA GLY A 281 -18.74 13.96 0.12
C GLY A 281 -17.47 13.16 -0.23
N LEU A 282 -16.86 13.48 -1.38
CA LEU A 282 -15.53 12.98 -1.71
C LEU A 282 -14.52 13.49 -0.68
N ASN A 283 -14.04 12.61 0.20
CA ASN A 283 -13.14 12.97 1.29
C ASN A 283 -11.67 12.83 0.89
N ARG A 284 -11.36 11.77 0.12
CA ARG A 284 -10.01 11.49 -0.39
C ARG A 284 -10.07 10.95 -1.81
N ALA A 285 -9.15 11.37 -2.66
CA ALA A 285 -8.94 10.79 -3.99
C ALA A 285 -7.45 10.84 -4.33
N ALA A 286 -6.79 9.68 -4.40
CA ALA A 286 -5.41 9.54 -4.82
C ALA A 286 -5.33 8.78 -6.15
N VAL A 287 -4.48 9.26 -7.06
CA VAL A 287 -4.21 8.61 -8.35
C VAL A 287 -2.72 8.69 -8.68
N GLY A 288 -2.13 7.58 -9.09
CA GLY A 288 -0.69 7.52 -9.32
C GLY A 288 -0.21 6.24 -9.98
N VAL A 289 1.10 6.05 -9.97
CA VAL A 289 1.78 4.84 -10.47
C VAL A 289 2.84 4.40 -9.48
N GLU A 290 2.77 3.15 -9.05
CA GLU A 290 3.84 2.42 -8.40
C GLU A 290 4.75 1.77 -9.46
N MET A 291 6.06 1.91 -9.32
CA MET A 291 7.08 1.26 -10.14
C MET A 291 7.78 0.21 -9.28
N ARG A 292 7.32 -1.05 -9.39
CA ARG A 292 7.74 -2.18 -8.56
C ARG A 292 8.78 -3.05 -9.27
N TYR A 293 9.86 -3.40 -8.56
CA TYR A 293 10.91 -4.28 -9.07
C TYR A 293 10.99 -5.58 -8.26
N GLU A 294 10.67 -6.71 -8.91
CA GLU A 294 10.73 -8.03 -8.30
C GLU A 294 12.18 -8.55 -8.24
N ILE A 295 12.86 -8.33 -7.11
CA ILE A 295 14.12 -9.04 -6.82
C ILE A 295 13.84 -10.55 -6.75
N SER A 296 12.80 -10.92 -6.00
CA SER A 296 12.18 -12.24 -5.98
C SER A 296 10.65 -12.11 -5.89
N LYS A 297 9.91 -13.21 -6.02
CA LYS A 297 8.45 -13.23 -5.81
C LYS A 297 8.01 -13.00 -4.34
N ASN A 298 8.97 -12.76 -3.45
CA ASN A 298 8.81 -12.56 -2.01
C ASN A 298 9.35 -11.20 -1.51
N ILE A 299 10.18 -10.50 -2.30
CA ILE A 299 10.81 -9.21 -1.94
C ILE A 299 10.78 -8.29 -3.15
N MET A 300 10.02 -7.20 -3.03
CA MET A 300 9.65 -6.32 -4.14
C MET A 300 9.77 -4.84 -3.70
N PRO A 301 10.97 -4.23 -3.76
CA PRO A 301 11.10 -2.77 -3.62
C PRO A 301 10.32 -2.04 -4.72
N TYR A 302 9.82 -0.86 -4.38
CA TYR A 302 9.15 0.03 -5.32
C TYR A 302 9.39 1.50 -4.99
N ILE A 303 9.12 2.35 -5.97
CA ILE A 303 8.88 3.79 -5.78
C ILE A 303 7.49 4.11 -6.33
N SER A 304 6.80 5.11 -5.78
CA SER A 304 5.51 5.57 -6.32
C SER A 304 5.49 7.07 -6.47
N ALA A 305 4.80 7.55 -7.51
CA ALA A 305 4.48 8.96 -7.71
C ALA A 305 2.99 9.09 -8.04
N GLY A 306 2.34 10.11 -7.51
CA GLY A 306 0.90 10.36 -7.73
C GLY A 306 0.48 11.74 -7.25
N TYR A 307 -0.83 11.98 -7.29
CA TYR A 307 -1.48 13.16 -6.73
C TYR A 307 -2.60 12.71 -5.80
N GLU A 308 -2.70 13.33 -4.63
CA GLU A 308 -3.78 13.14 -3.67
C GLU A 308 -4.55 14.44 -3.47
N TYR A 309 -5.88 14.32 -3.47
CA TYR A 309 -6.81 15.33 -3.02
C TYR A 309 -7.38 14.89 -1.67
N THR A 310 -7.33 15.75 -0.68
CA THR A 310 -8.02 15.58 0.60
C THR A 310 -9.00 16.72 0.82
N LYS A 311 -10.16 16.45 1.42
CA LYS A 311 -11.17 17.47 1.66
C LYS A 311 -11.00 18.22 2.99
N GLY A 312 -10.28 17.62 3.93
CA GLY A 312 -10.10 18.10 5.31
C GLY A 312 -11.28 17.77 6.22
N ASP A 313 -11.18 18.20 7.47
CA ASP A 313 -12.06 17.79 8.57
C ASP A 313 -13.23 18.77 8.77
N GLN A 314 -14.33 18.32 9.37
CA GLN A 314 -15.49 19.19 9.65
C GLN A 314 -15.25 20.04 10.89
N HIS A 315 -15.82 21.24 10.94
CA HIS A 315 -15.88 21.98 12.20
C HIS A 315 -16.90 21.31 13.13
N THR A 316 -16.46 20.90 14.30
CA THR A 316 -17.29 20.37 15.40
C THR A 316 -16.99 21.18 16.68
N ASP A 317 -17.71 20.88 17.77
CA ASP A 317 -17.39 21.43 19.10
C ASP A 317 -15.98 21.01 19.60
N TRP A 318 -15.33 20.04 18.94
CA TRP A 318 -14.05 19.43 19.33
C TRP A 318 -12.91 19.65 18.32
N GLN A 319 -13.18 20.24 17.15
CA GLN A 319 -12.15 20.58 16.16
C GLN A 319 -12.55 21.75 15.24
N SER A 320 -11.54 22.52 14.80
CA SER A 320 -11.67 23.45 13.67
C SER A 320 -11.74 22.70 12.33
N ALA A 321 -12.40 23.26 11.32
CA ALA A 321 -12.37 22.68 9.97
C ALA A 321 -11.01 22.90 9.29
N THR A 322 -10.41 21.83 8.78
CA THR A 322 -9.23 21.87 7.90
C THR A 322 -9.67 22.13 6.46
N ASP A 323 -9.03 23.03 5.71
CA ASP A 323 -9.34 23.23 4.29
C ASP A 323 -8.91 22.05 3.41
N SER A 324 -9.37 22.02 2.15
CA SER A 324 -9.06 20.92 1.22
C SER A 324 -7.69 21.10 0.55
N GLU A 325 -6.81 20.11 0.66
CA GLU A 325 -5.47 20.11 0.07
C GLU A 325 -5.43 19.37 -1.28
N GLN A 326 -4.50 19.76 -2.13
CA GLN A 326 -4.04 18.98 -3.28
C GLN A 326 -2.52 18.93 -3.23
N SER A 327 -1.95 17.72 -3.18
CA SER A 327 -0.49 17.53 -3.12
C SER A 327 -0.01 16.40 -4.02
N GLY A 328 1.16 16.58 -4.60
CA GLY A 328 1.96 15.50 -5.16
C GLY A 328 2.43 14.58 -4.04
N LEU A 329 2.30 13.28 -4.27
CA LEU A 329 2.80 12.23 -3.39
C LEU A 329 3.97 11.51 -4.04
N TYR A 330 5.07 11.41 -3.32
CA TYR A 330 6.22 10.59 -3.69
C TYR A 330 6.51 9.60 -2.56
N ALA A 331 6.82 8.36 -2.90
CA ALA A 331 7.19 7.39 -1.88
C ALA A 331 8.23 6.38 -2.37
N ILE A 332 8.92 5.79 -1.39
CA ILE A 332 9.73 4.59 -1.56
C ILE A 332 9.22 3.53 -0.58
N GLY A 333 9.10 2.29 -1.05
CA GLY A 333 8.54 1.21 -0.23
C GLY A 333 9.10 -0.16 -0.58
N LEU A 334 8.75 -1.13 0.26
CA LEU A 334 9.25 -2.50 0.18
C LEU A 334 8.15 -3.49 0.52
N ARG A 335 7.60 -4.14 -0.51
CA ARG A 335 6.55 -5.16 -0.38
C ARG A 335 7.17 -6.55 -0.23
N PHE A 336 6.90 -7.18 0.89
CA PHE A 336 7.21 -8.58 1.18
C PHE A 336 5.98 -9.47 0.95
N ARG A 337 6.19 -10.71 0.51
CA ARG A 337 5.13 -11.73 0.43
C ARG A 337 5.65 -13.11 0.78
N PHE A 338 4.89 -13.86 1.58
CA PHE A 338 5.26 -15.18 2.11
C PHE A 338 4.02 -16.04 2.42
#